data_AF-A0A7R9T080-F1
#
_entry.id   AF-A0A7R9T080-F1
#
_cell.length_a   1.000
_cell.length_b   1.000
_cell.length_c   1.000
_cell.angle_alpha   90.00
_cell.angle_beta   90.00
_cell.angle_gamma   90.00
#
_symmetry.space_group_name_H-M   'P 1'
#
loop_
_entity.id
_entity.type
_entity.pdbx_description
1 polymer ?
#
loop_
_entity_poly.entity_id
_entity_poly.type
_entity_poly.pdbx_seq_one_letter_code
_entity_poly.pdbx_strand_id
1 'polypeptide(L)'
;ADGFEHRAVVARALAPSAFAPLTSGGDDASFSALAVRLLGIPQLRSNLPVDAVRILEEPKTLTRVLRACSARRNRGAECAIENVLALMCKGSKGGENVRAFAEADDDNSVTALRALAELSASAQAQSANWHSRLSSESRFRASATNAMSETWFLASLVGGNDGCIASPDKAAEVASLYAELSRANKDGVYSACAFSPGYLHSLWNHLARALSLPSKVSDSDRASWVASTFAHRGILDLSHSELERFGYFCSAYTYLLVVLRDKQFFEEQKPFSLDEQRAIAVAVNTLIVRSHASNQVHLITEDMKRSINAASELLHALTTRDARRAFAPKELWLLP
;
A
#
# COMPACT_ATOMS: atom_id res chain seq x y z
N ALA A 1 7.31 -33.20 -12.44
CA ALA A 1 8.41 -32.63 -13.26
C ALA A 1 7.87 -32.21 -14.63
N ASP A 2 7.08 -33.07 -15.28
CA ASP A 2 6.56 -32.89 -16.66
C ASP A 2 5.77 -31.59 -16.91
N GLY A 3 5.00 -31.11 -15.94
CA GLY A 3 4.24 -29.86 -16.08
C GLY A 3 5.11 -28.59 -16.08
N PHE A 4 6.31 -28.64 -15.49
CA PHE A 4 7.24 -27.51 -15.42
C PHE A 4 8.03 -27.38 -16.72
N GLU A 5 8.52 -28.51 -17.26
CA GLU A 5 9.18 -28.54 -18.56
C GLU A 5 8.24 -28.14 -19.69
N HIS A 6 6.99 -28.61 -19.68
CA HIS A 6 6.01 -28.19 -20.69
C HIS A 6 5.75 -26.68 -20.66
N ARG A 7 5.64 -26.06 -19.47
CA ARG A 7 5.47 -24.61 -19.31
C ARG A 7 6.71 -23.83 -19.76
N ALA A 8 7.91 -24.32 -19.48
CA ALA A 8 9.16 -23.70 -19.92
C ALA A 8 9.33 -23.76 -21.45
N VAL A 9 8.96 -24.89 -22.07
CA VAL A 9 8.95 -25.05 -23.53
C VAL A 9 7.93 -24.09 -24.17
N VAL A 10 6.73 -23.98 -23.58
CA VAL A 10 5.71 -23.02 -24.03
C VAL A 10 6.17 -21.57 -23.86
N ALA A 11 6.87 -21.23 -22.76
CA ALA A 11 7.43 -19.88 -22.55
C ALA A 11 8.44 -19.51 -23.63
N ARG A 12 9.36 -20.42 -23.95
CA ARG A 12 10.37 -20.23 -25.00
C ARG A 12 9.74 -20.14 -26.39
N ALA A 13 8.69 -20.92 -26.66
CA ALA A 13 7.97 -20.88 -27.92
C ALA A 13 7.11 -19.61 -28.10
N LEU A 14 6.53 -19.09 -27.02
CA LEU A 14 5.70 -17.88 -27.04
C LEU A 14 6.50 -16.58 -27.01
N ALA A 15 7.75 -16.60 -26.51
CA ALA A 15 8.58 -15.41 -26.38
C ALA A 15 8.70 -14.61 -27.70
N PRO A 16 9.09 -15.17 -28.85
CA PRO A 16 9.24 -14.40 -30.08
C PRO A 16 7.93 -13.72 -30.53
N SER A 17 6.80 -14.43 -30.39
CA SER A 17 5.47 -13.94 -30.78
C SER A 17 4.88 -12.93 -29.81
N ALA A 18 5.22 -13.04 -28.52
CA ALA A 18 4.74 -12.14 -27.47
C ALA A 18 5.56 -10.86 -27.35
N PHE A 19 6.81 -10.85 -27.82
CA PHE A 19 7.68 -9.66 -27.84
C PHE A 19 7.66 -8.88 -29.17
N ALA A 20 7.13 -9.46 -30.26
CA ALA A 20 6.91 -8.73 -31.53
C ALA A 20 5.91 -7.53 -31.44
N PRO A 21 4.84 -7.56 -30.62
CA PRO A 21 3.92 -6.42 -30.41
C PRO A 21 4.47 -5.36 -29.45
N LEU A 22 5.58 -5.62 -28.77
CA LEU A 22 6.22 -4.65 -27.88
C LEU A 22 7.09 -3.64 -28.63
N THR A 23 7.53 -4.00 -29.84
CA THR A 23 8.38 -3.17 -30.72
C THR A 23 7.61 -2.48 -31.84
N SER A 24 6.38 -2.93 -32.13
CA SER A 24 5.50 -2.34 -33.15
C SER A 24 4.14 -2.04 -32.51
N GLY A 25 3.57 -0.86 -32.77
CA GLY A 25 2.34 -0.35 -32.16
C GLY A 25 1.05 -1.13 -32.50
N GLY A 26 1.04 -2.44 -32.25
CA GLY A 26 -0.11 -3.32 -32.42
C GLY A 26 -1.15 -3.16 -31.31
N ASP A 27 -2.32 -3.74 -31.56
CA ASP A 27 -3.52 -3.73 -30.70
C ASP A 27 -3.22 -4.01 -29.21
N ASP A 28 -3.44 -3.01 -28.36
CA ASP A 28 -3.20 -3.05 -26.91
C ASP A 28 -3.99 -4.15 -26.20
N ALA A 29 -5.13 -4.57 -26.74
CA ALA A 29 -5.93 -5.66 -26.16
C ALA A 29 -5.25 -7.03 -26.33
N SER A 30 -4.65 -7.26 -27.50
CA SER A 30 -3.89 -8.48 -27.81
C SER A 30 -2.61 -8.54 -26.99
N PHE A 31 -1.88 -7.42 -26.90
CA PHE A 31 -0.70 -7.31 -26.05
C PHE A 31 -1.03 -7.59 -24.58
N SER A 32 -2.08 -6.96 -24.05
CA SER A 32 -2.47 -7.12 -22.65
C SER A 32 -2.81 -8.57 -22.29
N ALA A 33 -3.51 -9.28 -23.19
CA ALA A 33 -3.82 -10.69 -22.99
C ALA A 33 -2.57 -11.58 -22.98
N LEU A 34 -1.59 -11.28 -23.84
CA LEU A 34 -0.31 -12.00 -23.89
C LEU A 34 0.55 -11.71 -22.65
N ALA A 35 0.65 -10.46 -22.22
CA ALA A 35 1.40 -10.05 -21.03
C ALA A 35 0.89 -10.77 -19.77
N VAL A 36 -0.43 -10.79 -19.56
CA VAL A 36 -1.04 -11.50 -18.41
C VAL A 36 -0.76 -13.00 -18.47
N ARG A 37 -0.80 -13.63 -19.66
CA ARG A 37 -0.48 -15.05 -19.82
C ARG A 37 0.99 -15.34 -19.55
N LEU A 38 1.90 -14.51 -20.02
CA LEU A 38 3.34 -14.65 -19.79
C LEU A 38 3.67 -14.55 -18.30
N LEU A 39 3.11 -13.57 -17.59
CA LEU A 39 3.33 -13.42 -16.16
C LEU A 39 2.74 -14.58 -15.33
N GLY A 40 1.84 -15.38 -15.89
CA GLY A 40 1.36 -16.61 -15.26
C GLY A 40 2.38 -17.77 -15.32
N ILE A 41 3.49 -17.65 -16.04
CA ILE A 41 4.49 -18.71 -16.21
C ILE A 41 5.45 -18.72 -15.01
N PRO A 42 5.53 -19.81 -14.22
CA PRO A 42 6.44 -19.87 -13.07
C PRO A 42 7.89 -19.59 -13.46
N GLN A 43 8.59 -18.79 -12.63
CA GLN A 43 10.00 -18.47 -12.84
C GLN A 43 10.27 -17.92 -14.26
N LEU A 44 9.42 -17.00 -14.73
CA LEU A 44 9.43 -16.48 -16.10
C LEU A 44 10.83 -16.03 -16.52
N ARG A 45 11.51 -15.28 -15.67
CA ARG A 45 12.87 -14.76 -15.89
C ARG A 45 13.89 -15.87 -16.22
N SER A 46 13.81 -17.01 -15.53
CA SER A 46 14.72 -18.16 -15.76
C SER A 46 14.38 -18.96 -17.00
N ASN A 47 13.14 -18.85 -17.47
CA ASN A 47 12.63 -19.62 -18.60
C ASN A 47 12.74 -18.88 -19.94
N LEU A 48 12.98 -17.57 -19.92
CA LEU A 48 13.10 -16.73 -21.11
C LEU A 48 14.57 -16.59 -21.59
N PRO A 49 14.80 -16.43 -22.91
CA PRO A 49 16.10 -16.01 -23.43
C PRO A 49 16.55 -14.67 -22.83
N VAL A 50 17.87 -14.46 -22.70
CA VAL A 50 18.44 -13.25 -22.10
C VAL A 50 17.95 -11.96 -22.77
N ASP A 51 17.87 -11.95 -24.10
CA ASP A 51 17.40 -10.78 -24.85
C ASP A 51 15.92 -10.46 -24.57
N ALA A 52 15.10 -11.49 -24.41
CA ALA A 52 13.68 -11.34 -24.07
C ALA A 52 13.48 -10.81 -22.64
N VAL A 53 14.30 -11.28 -21.69
CA VAL A 53 14.32 -10.72 -20.33
C VAL A 53 14.73 -9.26 -20.37
N ARG A 54 15.76 -8.90 -21.15
CA ARG A 54 16.21 -7.51 -21.27
C ARG A 54 15.11 -6.59 -21.79
N ILE A 55 14.35 -7.01 -22.80
CA ILE A 55 13.20 -6.26 -23.32
C ILE A 55 12.12 -6.09 -22.25
N LEU A 56 11.81 -7.14 -21.48
CA LEU A 56 10.84 -7.06 -20.39
C LEU A 56 11.25 -6.14 -19.24
N GLU A 57 12.56 -6.06 -18.97
CA GLU A 57 13.13 -5.17 -17.95
C GLU A 57 13.18 -3.70 -18.40
N GLU A 58 12.99 -3.39 -19.68
CA GLU A 58 12.93 -2.00 -20.15
C GLU A 58 11.74 -1.28 -19.50
N PRO A 59 11.93 -0.07 -18.92
CA PRO A 59 10.88 0.61 -18.17
C PRO A 59 9.57 0.81 -18.95
N LYS A 60 9.67 1.12 -20.24
CA LYS A 60 8.50 1.28 -21.11
C LYS A 60 7.71 -0.01 -21.28
N THR A 61 8.42 -1.11 -21.51
CA THR A 61 7.82 -2.45 -21.68
C THR A 61 7.20 -2.92 -20.38
N LEU A 62 7.95 -2.84 -19.27
CA LEU A 62 7.47 -3.22 -17.95
C LEU A 62 6.22 -2.43 -17.56
N THR A 63 6.19 -1.13 -17.83
CA THR A 63 5.02 -0.29 -17.58
C THR A 63 3.79 -0.74 -18.37
N ARG A 64 3.93 -1.07 -19.66
CA ARG A 64 2.81 -1.64 -20.45
C ARG A 64 2.33 -2.97 -19.85
N VAL A 65 3.24 -3.83 -19.41
CA VAL A 65 2.92 -5.12 -18.77
C VAL A 65 2.16 -4.90 -17.44
N LEU A 66 2.59 -3.95 -16.62
CA LEU A 66 1.95 -3.62 -15.34
C LEU A 66 0.54 -3.03 -15.55
N ARG A 67 0.37 -2.14 -16.55
CA ARG A 67 -0.96 -1.64 -16.94
C ARG A 67 -1.89 -2.76 -17.38
N ALA A 68 -1.39 -3.74 -18.13
CA ALA A 68 -2.19 -4.91 -18.53
C ALA A 68 -2.64 -5.75 -17.33
N CYS A 69 -1.81 -5.87 -16.29
CA CYS A 69 -2.17 -6.54 -15.04
C CYS A 69 -3.25 -5.78 -14.28
N SER A 70 -3.20 -4.45 -14.32
CA SER A 70 -4.15 -3.56 -13.65
C SER A 70 -5.51 -3.43 -14.37
N ALA A 71 -5.65 -4.06 -15.54
CA ALA A 71 -6.87 -3.94 -16.36
C ALA A 71 -7.71 -5.21 -16.35
N ARG A 72 -7.17 -6.33 -15.84
CA ARG A 72 -7.76 -7.66 -16.01
C ARG A 72 -7.53 -8.55 -14.80
N ARG A 73 -8.57 -9.29 -14.43
CA ARG A 73 -8.48 -10.34 -13.41
C ARG A 73 -7.49 -11.43 -13.85
N ASN A 74 -6.45 -11.64 -13.05
CA ASN A 74 -5.35 -12.54 -13.40
C ASN A 74 -5.54 -13.93 -12.75
N ARG A 75 -5.82 -14.98 -13.54
CA ARG A 75 -6.00 -16.37 -13.05
C ARG A 75 -4.72 -17.05 -12.52
N GLY A 76 -3.57 -16.38 -12.61
CA GLY A 76 -2.28 -16.83 -12.08
C GLY A 76 -1.61 -15.74 -11.25
N ALA A 77 -2.39 -14.99 -10.48
CA ALA A 77 -1.96 -13.77 -9.81
C ALA A 77 -0.72 -13.96 -8.91
N GLU A 78 -0.65 -15.05 -8.13
CA GLU A 78 0.52 -15.34 -7.29
C GLU A 78 1.82 -15.43 -8.11
N CYS A 79 1.75 -16.15 -9.23
CA CYS A 79 2.88 -16.31 -10.14
C CYS A 79 3.25 -14.99 -10.82
N ALA A 80 2.24 -14.19 -11.16
CA ALA A 80 2.43 -12.87 -11.74
C ALA A 80 3.12 -11.91 -10.76
N ILE A 81 2.76 -11.93 -9.46
CA ILE A 81 3.44 -11.15 -8.41
C ILE A 81 4.91 -11.54 -8.35
N GLU A 82 5.23 -12.84 -8.24
CA GLU A 82 6.62 -13.31 -8.19
C GLU A 82 7.41 -12.84 -9.42
N ASN A 83 6.83 -12.94 -10.61
CA ASN A 83 7.49 -12.55 -11.85
C ASN A 83 7.67 -11.03 -11.99
N VAL A 84 6.65 -10.24 -11.65
CA VAL A 84 6.74 -8.77 -11.64
C VAL A 84 7.87 -8.33 -10.71
N LEU A 85 7.90 -8.86 -9.50
CA LEU A 85 8.93 -8.51 -8.53
C LEU A 85 10.31 -9.03 -8.94
N ALA A 86 10.40 -10.21 -9.58
CA ALA A 86 11.67 -10.71 -10.11
C ALA A 86 12.21 -9.88 -11.28
N LEU A 87 11.34 -9.25 -12.07
CA LEU A 87 11.72 -8.29 -13.12
C LEU A 87 12.16 -6.96 -12.51
N MET A 88 11.41 -6.43 -11.54
CA MET A 88 11.68 -5.15 -10.89
C MET A 88 12.91 -5.17 -9.96
N CYS A 89 13.05 -6.20 -9.13
CA CYS A 89 14.06 -6.31 -8.08
C CYS A 89 15.38 -6.96 -8.55
N LYS A 90 15.56 -7.13 -9.87
CA LYS A 90 16.74 -7.71 -10.55
C LYS A 90 18.00 -7.78 -9.69
N GLY A 91 18.47 -9.00 -9.38
CA GLY A 91 19.87 -9.44 -9.23
C GLY A 91 20.95 -8.57 -8.54
N SER A 92 20.66 -7.40 -7.98
CA SER A 92 21.61 -6.55 -7.28
C SER A 92 21.06 -6.21 -5.89
N LYS A 93 21.99 -6.12 -4.94
CA LYS A 93 21.69 -5.70 -3.58
C LYS A 93 21.17 -4.26 -3.63
N GLY A 94 20.03 -3.96 -3.00
CA GLY A 94 19.69 -2.58 -2.62
C GLY A 94 18.70 -1.80 -3.48
N GLY A 95 17.94 -2.43 -4.40
CA GLY A 95 16.75 -1.78 -4.99
C GLY A 95 17.00 -0.79 -6.14
N GLU A 96 18.22 -0.70 -6.64
CA GLU A 96 18.63 0.22 -7.72
C GLU A 96 17.73 0.13 -8.97
N ASN A 97 17.32 -1.09 -9.35
CA ASN A 97 16.46 -1.29 -10.53
C ASN A 97 15.03 -0.81 -10.30
N VAL A 98 14.51 -0.95 -9.08
CA VAL A 98 13.20 -0.42 -8.69
C VAL A 98 13.22 1.10 -8.75
N ARG A 99 14.31 1.71 -8.23
CA ARG A 99 14.53 3.15 -8.29
C ARG A 99 14.67 3.64 -9.74
N ALA A 100 15.50 3.00 -10.56
CA ALA A 100 15.68 3.36 -11.96
C ALA A 100 14.37 3.26 -12.76
N PHE A 101 13.53 2.27 -12.45
CA PHE A 101 12.19 2.15 -13.01
C PHE A 101 11.29 3.31 -12.57
N ALA A 102 11.27 3.63 -11.27
CA ALA A 102 10.47 4.74 -10.72
C ALA A 102 10.92 6.11 -11.24
N GLU A 103 12.22 6.32 -11.46
CA GLU A 103 12.79 7.58 -11.97
C GLU A 103 12.58 7.76 -13.48
N ALA A 104 12.29 6.69 -14.23
CA ALA A 104 12.13 6.77 -15.67
C ALA A 104 10.85 7.50 -16.12
N ASP A 105 9.80 7.50 -15.28
CA ASP A 105 8.54 8.20 -15.49
C ASP A 105 7.82 8.31 -14.13
N ASP A 106 7.31 9.49 -13.78
CA ASP A 106 6.65 9.74 -12.49
C ASP A 106 5.46 8.80 -12.22
N ASP A 107 4.79 8.33 -13.28
CA ASP A 107 3.64 7.43 -13.21
C ASP A 107 4.04 5.95 -13.04
N ASN A 108 5.31 5.60 -13.21
CA ASN A 108 5.77 4.21 -13.11
C ASN A 108 5.55 3.65 -11.71
N SER A 109 5.85 4.44 -10.67
CA SER A 109 5.62 4.05 -9.28
C SER A 109 4.15 3.74 -9.03
N VAL A 110 3.26 4.63 -9.46
CA VAL A 110 1.80 4.49 -9.31
C VAL A 110 1.32 3.25 -10.07
N THR A 111 1.80 3.06 -11.30
CA THR A 111 1.45 1.91 -12.14
C THR A 111 1.88 0.59 -11.51
N ALA A 112 3.09 0.52 -10.95
CA ALA A 112 3.58 -0.68 -10.28
C ALA A 112 2.80 -0.99 -9.00
N LEU A 113 2.53 0.02 -8.17
CA LEU A 113 1.77 -0.14 -6.93
C LEU A 113 0.35 -0.62 -7.22
N ARG A 114 -0.34 -0.02 -8.19
CA ARG A 114 -1.68 -0.42 -8.61
C ARG A 114 -1.70 -1.85 -9.15
N ALA A 115 -0.76 -2.19 -10.02
CA ALA A 115 -0.66 -3.55 -10.56
C ALA A 115 -0.44 -4.59 -9.45
N LEU A 116 0.45 -4.31 -8.49
CA LEU A 116 0.70 -5.21 -7.36
C LEU A 116 -0.51 -5.30 -6.42
N ALA A 117 -1.25 -4.21 -6.20
CA ALA A 117 -2.46 -4.22 -5.38
C ALA A 117 -3.55 -5.07 -6.02
N GLU A 118 -3.79 -4.91 -7.32
CA GLU A 118 -4.79 -5.67 -8.06
C GLU A 118 -4.43 -7.16 -8.20
N LEU A 119 -3.15 -7.46 -8.39
CA LEU A 119 -2.67 -8.84 -8.38
C LEU A 119 -2.83 -9.46 -6.97
N SER A 120 -2.53 -8.72 -5.90
CA SER A 120 -2.72 -9.20 -4.53
C SER A 120 -4.20 -9.46 -4.22
N ALA A 121 -5.10 -8.55 -4.59
CA ALA A 121 -6.54 -8.74 -4.48
C ALA A 121 -7.03 -9.94 -5.33
N SER A 122 -6.49 -10.10 -6.54
CA SER A 122 -6.79 -11.26 -7.39
C SER A 122 -6.33 -12.57 -6.75
N ALA A 123 -5.13 -12.60 -6.15
CA ALA A 123 -4.59 -13.78 -5.47
C ALA A 123 -5.43 -14.15 -4.24
N GLN A 124 -5.78 -13.16 -3.42
CA GLN A 124 -6.68 -13.32 -2.27
C GLN A 124 -8.04 -13.90 -2.71
N ALA A 125 -8.64 -13.38 -3.79
CA ALA A 125 -9.91 -13.89 -4.30
C ALA A 125 -9.84 -15.32 -4.88
N GLN A 126 -8.64 -15.82 -5.16
CA GLN A 126 -8.40 -17.18 -5.69
C GLN A 126 -7.97 -18.16 -4.61
N SER A 127 -7.42 -17.67 -3.49
CA SER A 127 -6.82 -18.47 -2.43
C SER A 127 -7.23 -17.94 -1.06
N ALA A 128 -8.09 -18.68 -0.36
CA ALA A 128 -8.50 -18.36 1.01
C ALA A 128 -7.33 -18.39 2.01
N ASN A 129 -6.25 -19.11 1.70
CA ASN A 129 -5.05 -19.20 2.52
C ASN A 129 -3.92 -18.23 2.09
N TRP A 130 -4.18 -17.30 1.16
CA TRP A 130 -3.22 -16.31 0.66
C TRP A 130 -2.34 -15.68 1.76
N HIS A 131 -2.95 -15.10 2.79
CA HIS A 131 -2.22 -14.45 3.88
C HIS A 131 -1.35 -15.43 4.69
N SER A 132 -1.83 -16.65 4.93
CA SER A 132 -1.08 -17.68 5.64
C SER A 132 0.13 -18.13 4.83
N ARG A 133 -0.01 -18.25 3.50
CA ARG A 133 1.08 -18.63 2.61
C ARG A 133 2.15 -17.54 2.53
N LEU A 134 1.73 -16.28 2.40
CA LEU A 134 2.63 -15.12 2.44
C LEU A 134 3.52 -15.11 3.70
N SER A 135 2.95 -15.46 4.87
CA SER A 135 3.66 -15.38 6.15
C SER A 135 4.47 -16.63 6.50
N SER A 136 4.02 -17.82 6.07
CA SER A 136 4.59 -19.10 6.52
C SER A 136 5.43 -19.85 5.49
N GLU A 137 5.17 -19.69 4.19
CA GLU A 137 5.88 -20.47 3.17
C GLU A 137 7.28 -19.91 2.92
N SER A 138 8.30 -20.77 3.09
CA SER A 138 9.71 -20.41 2.86
C SER A 138 9.96 -19.84 1.47
N ARG A 139 9.24 -20.34 0.46
CA ARG A 139 9.26 -19.81 -0.91
C ARG A 139 8.89 -18.33 -0.94
N PHE A 140 7.78 -17.93 -0.32
CA PHE A 140 7.34 -16.53 -0.33
C PHE A 140 8.27 -15.64 0.50
N ARG A 141 8.72 -16.11 1.67
CA ARG A 141 9.65 -15.36 2.53
C ARG A 141 11.04 -15.17 1.91
N ALA A 142 11.51 -16.13 1.10
CA ALA A 142 12.79 -16.05 0.38
C ALA A 142 12.64 -15.46 -1.03
N SER A 143 11.42 -15.17 -1.48
CA SER A 143 11.14 -14.63 -2.81
C SER A 143 11.20 -13.11 -2.85
N ALA A 144 11.14 -12.57 -4.08
CA ALA A 144 10.98 -11.14 -4.32
C ALA A 144 9.73 -10.55 -3.65
N THR A 145 8.73 -11.35 -3.26
CA THR A 145 7.56 -10.92 -2.48
C THR A 145 7.92 -10.40 -1.10
N ASN A 146 8.99 -10.89 -0.47
CA ASN A 146 9.50 -10.33 0.78
C ASN A 146 10.00 -8.89 0.60
N ALA A 147 10.47 -8.52 -0.60
CA ALA A 147 10.91 -7.14 -0.86
C ALA A 147 9.79 -6.12 -0.59
N MET A 148 8.52 -6.49 -0.83
CA MET A 148 7.39 -5.60 -0.58
C MET A 148 7.22 -5.24 0.89
N SER A 149 7.71 -6.06 1.82
CA SER A 149 7.70 -5.74 3.26
C SER A 149 8.96 -5.00 3.73
N GLU A 150 9.91 -4.69 2.84
CA GLU A 150 11.16 -4.03 3.21
C GLU A 150 11.08 -2.50 3.01
N THR A 151 11.69 -1.74 3.93
CA THR A 151 11.76 -0.27 3.86
C THR A 151 12.40 0.22 2.57
N TRP A 152 13.44 -0.48 2.07
CA TRP A 152 14.16 -0.07 0.87
C TRP A 152 13.29 -0.12 -0.38
N PHE A 153 12.38 -1.09 -0.48
CA PHE A 153 11.53 -1.27 -1.66
C PHE A 153 10.55 -0.11 -1.76
N LEU A 154 9.90 0.21 -0.64
CA LEU A 154 9.04 1.37 -0.53
C LEU A 154 9.81 2.65 -0.87
N ALA A 155 10.96 2.88 -0.21
CA ALA A 155 11.79 4.05 -0.45
C ALA A 155 12.29 4.16 -1.89
N SER A 156 12.49 3.04 -2.59
CA SER A 156 12.90 3.02 -4.00
C SER A 156 11.74 3.33 -4.95
N LEU A 157 10.51 2.94 -4.61
CA LEU A 157 9.33 3.22 -5.44
C LEU A 157 8.80 4.64 -5.25
N VAL A 158 8.77 5.14 -4.02
CA VAL A 158 8.09 6.41 -3.70
C VAL A 158 9.02 7.52 -3.22
N GLY A 159 10.31 7.24 -3.02
CA GLY A 159 11.29 8.27 -2.68
C GLY A 159 11.57 9.18 -3.88
N GLY A 160 11.51 10.50 -3.67
CA GLY A 160 12.00 11.48 -4.63
C GLY A 160 13.53 11.58 -4.65
N ASN A 161 14.07 12.34 -5.61
CA ASN A 161 15.51 12.57 -5.79
C ASN A 161 16.21 13.11 -4.53
N ASP A 162 15.47 13.84 -3.68
CA ASP A 162 15.98 14.46 -2.45
C ASP A 162 15.93 13.51 -1.24
N GLY A 163 15.53 12.24 -1.43
CA GLY A 163 15.38 11.26 -0.36
C GLY A 163 14.16 11.50 0.55
N CYS A 164 13.33 12.50 0.25
CA CYS A 164 12.18 12.91 1.06
C CYS A 164 10.87 12.94 0.25
N ILE A 165 9.83 12.36 0.87
CA ILE A 165 8.39 12.52 0.64
C ILE A 165 7.84 11.83 -0.62
N ALA A 166 7.04 10.77 -0.38
CA ALA A 166 6.08 10.25 -1.34
C ALA A 166 5.02 11.33 -1.63
N SER A 167 4.64 11.56 -2.88
CA SER A 167 3.47 12.41 -3.13
C SER A 167 2.22 11.82 -2.45
N PRO A 168 1.23 12.63 -2.04
CA PRO A 168 0.02 12.11 -1.39
C PRO A 168 -0.66 10.98 -2.18
N ASP A 169 -0.72 11.11 -3.51
CA ASP A 169 -1.35 10.12 -4.37
C ASP A 169 -0.52 8.83 -4.46
N LYS A 170 0.82 8.95 -4.54
CA LYS A 170 1.72 7.78 -4.44
C LYS A 170 1.56 7.09 -3.08
N ALA A 171 1.44 7.85 -2.00
CA ALA A 171 1.26 7.31 -0.65
C ALA A 171 -0.08 6.54 -0.51
N ALA A 172 -1.15 7.02 -1.16
CA ALA A 172 -2.44 6.34 -1.18
C ALA A 172 -2.40 4.99 -1.90
N GLU A 173 -1.67 4.91 -3.02
CA GLU A 173 -1.48 3.66 -3.77
C GLU A 173 -0.63 2.65 -3.00
N VAL A 174 0.40 3.12 -2.29
CA VAL A 174 1.14 2.28 -1.34
C VAL A 174 0.20 1.75 -0.26
N ALA A 175 -0.62 2.61 0.35
CA ALA A 175 -1.52 2.21 1.43
C ALA A 175 -2.51 1.13 0.96
N SER A 176 -3.02 1.21 -0.27
CA SER A 176 -3.87 0.16 -0.85
C SER A 176 -3.15 -1.20 -0.95
N LEU A 177 -1.90 -1.22 -1.40
CA LEU A 177 -1.10 -2.44 -1.44
C LEU A 177 -0.75 -2.97 -0.03
N TYR A 178 -0.28 -2.07 0.84
CA TYR A 178 0.26 -2.44 2.14
C TYR A 178 -0.83 -2.77 3.17
N ALA A 179 -2.07 -2.30 2.97
CA ALA A 179 -3.23 -2.75 3.72
C ALA A 179 -3.52 -4.24 3.52
N GLU A 180 -3.28 -4.78 2.32
CA GLU A 180 -3.37 -6.22 2.06
C GLU A 180 -2.19 -6.97 2.68
N LEU A 181 -0.96 -6.48 2.47
CA LEU A 181 0.24 -7.17 2.96
C LEU A 181 0.32 -7.21 4.49
N SER A 182 -0.19 -6.18 5.18
CA SER A 182 -0.19 -6.13 6.65
C SER A 182 -1.03 -7.26 7.27
N ARG A 183 -1.99 -7.83 6.53
CA ARG A 183 -2.78 -8.99 6.97
C ARG A 183 -1.94 -10.25 7.07
N ALA A 184 -0.84 -10.34 6.32
CA ALA A 184 0.10 -11.44 6.35
C ALA A 184 1.30 -11.18 7.28
N ASN A 185 1.89 -9.97 7.23
CA ASN A 185 3.07 -9.61 8.01
C ASN A 185 2.94 -8.18 8.57
N LYS A 186 2.26 -8.05 9.72
CA LYS A 186 2.02 -6.75 10.37
C LYS A 186 3.33 -6.02 10.69
N ASP A 187 4.25 -6.69 11.38
CA ASP A 187 5.45 -6.04 11.93
C ASP A 187 6.41 -5.57 10.83
N GLY A 188 6.63 -6.39 9.79
CA GLY A 188 7.48 -5.99 8.67
C GLY A 188 6.89 -4.82 7.90
N VAL A 189 5.60 -4.89 7.57
CA VAL A 189 4.89 -3.87 6.80
C VAL A 189 4.79 -2.54 7.55
N TYR A 190 4.44 -2.57 8.83
CA TYR A 190 4.33 -1.33 9.61
C TYR A 190 5.69 -0.72 9.90
N SER A 191 6.74 -1.53 10.13
CA SER A 191 8.11 -1.04 10.26
C SER A 191 8.58 -0.32 8.99
N ALA A 192 8.41 -0.95 7.82
CA ALA A 192 8.79 -0.36 6.53
C ALA A 192 8.15 1.02 6.31
N CYS A 193 6.89 1.17 6.71
CA CYS A 193 6.14 2.39 6.48
C CYS A 193 6.36 3.46 7.56
N ALA A 194 6.48 3.05 8.83
CA ALA A 194 6.75 3.96 9.94
C ALA A 194 8.10 4.66 9.80
N PHE A 195 9.10 3.98 9.20
CA PHE A 195 10.44 4.52 9.01
C PHE A 195 10.73 5.05 7.61
N SER A 196 9.78 4.97 6.67
CA SER A 196 9.92 5.59 5.36
C SER A 196 9.73 7.11 5.48
N PRO A 197 10.76 7.94 5.15
CA PRO A 197 10.72 9.38 5.37
C PRO A 197 9.54 10.08 4.68
N GLY A 198 8.70 10.76 5.47
CA GLY A 198 7.58 11.54 4.97
C GLY A 198 6.35 10.73 4.52
N TYR A 199 6.43 9.39 4.51
CA TYR A 199 5.35 8.54 4.01
C TYR A 199 4.03 8.73 4.78
N LEU A 200 4.05 8.58 6.11
CA LEU A 200 2.84 8.74 6.93
C LEU A 200 2.26 10.15 6.85
N HIS A 201 3.12 11.16 6.74
CA HIS A 201 2.68 12.55 6.56
C HIS A 201 1.95 12.74 5.24
N SER A 202 2.49 12.21 4.14
CA SER A 202 1.83 12.25 2.82
C SER A 202 0.54 11.46 2.77
N LEU A 203 0.50 10.28 3.41
CA LEU A 203 -0.71 9.48 3.50
C LEU A 203 -1.80 10.22 4.28
N TRP A 204 -1.46 10.87 5.39
CA TRP A 204 -2.40 11.72 6.12
C TRP A 204 -2.93 12.86 5.24
N ASN A 205 -2.05 13.55 4.51
CA ASN A 205 -2.46 14.65 3.63
C ASN A 205 -3.37 14.19 2.47
N HIS A 206 -3.19 12.95 1.98
CA HIS A 206 -4.12 12.33 1.05
C HIS A 206 -5.47 12.08 1.71
N LEU A 207 -5.49 11.37 2.84
CA LEU A 207 -6.72 11.02 3.56
C LEU A 207 -7.50 12.27 3.97
N ALA A 208 -6.83 13.29 4.51
CA ALA A 208 -7.46 14.54 4.91
C ALA A 208 -8.13 15.24 3.72
N ARG A 209 -7.51 15.22 2.54
CA ARG A 209 -8.11 15.77 1.32
C ARG A 209 -9.27 14.91 0.81
N ALA A 210 -9.05 13.61 0.67
CA ALA A 210 -10.02 12.66 0.12
C ALA A 210 -11.29 12.57 0.97
N LEU A 211 -11.12 12.70 2.28
CA LEU A 211 -12.19 12.63 3.27
C LEU A 211 -12.59 14.00 3.80
N SER A 212 -12.14 15.12 3.21
CA SER A 212 -12.46 16.47 3.68
C SER A 212 -12.28 16.67 5.20
N LEU A 213 -11.26 16.04 5.78
CA LEU A 213 -10.91 16.15 7.20
C LEU A 213 -10.08 17.41 7.42
N PRO A 214 -10.11 18.02 8.62
CA PRO A 214 -9.14 19.05 8.95
C PRO A 214 -7.74 18.47 8.85
N SER A 215 -6.82 19.19 8.21
CA SER A 215 -5.40 18.82 8.20
C SER A 215 -4.69 19.24 9.49
N LYS A 216 -5.17 20.32 10.12
CA LYS A 216 -4.67 20.92 11.36
C LYS A 216 -5.81 21.42 12.22
N VAL A 217 -5.71 21.22 13.53
CA VAL A 217 -6.70 21.66 14.52
C VAL A 217 -5.98 22.39 15.66
N SER A 218 -6.39 23.63 15.92
CA SER A 218 -5.91 24.40 17.07
C SER A 218 -6.67 24.00 18.35
N ASP A 219 -6.04 24.20 19.51
CA ASP A 219 -6.69 24.06 20.83
C ASP A 219 -7.77 25.10 21.15
N SER A 220 -7.89 26.16 20.37
CA SER A 220 -8.91 27.18 20.56
C SER A 220 -10.12 27.01 19.62
N ASP A 221 -9.98 26.24 18.55
CA ASP A 221 -10.99 26.12 17.50
C ASP A 221 -11.93 24.94 17.74
N ARG A 222 -12.83 25.10 18.70
CA ARG A 222 -13.81 24.06 19.08
C ARG A 222 -14.72 23.65 17.93
N ALA A 223 -14.96 24.52 16.94
CA ALA A 223 -15.81 24.19 15.79
C ALA A 223 -15.17 23.10 14.90
N SER A 224 -13.83 23.01 14.91
CA SER A 224 -13.06 22.02 14.16
C SER A 224 -12.88 20.68 14.88
N TRP A 225 -13.41 20.50 16.10
CA TRP A 225 -13.22 19.27 16.90
C TRP A 225 -14.18 18.13 16.53
N VAL A 226 -14.92 18.27 15.45
CA VAL A 226 -15.76 17.22 14.89
C VAL A 226 -15.43 17.07 13.41
N ALA A 227 -15.04 15.88 12.99
CA ALA A 227 -14.85 15.58 11.58
C ALA A 227 -16.21 15.41 10.89
N SER A 228 -16.64 16.41 10.13
CA SER A 228 -17.95 16.45 9.46
C SER A 228 -18.23 15.20 8.61
N THR A 229 -17.19 14.66 7.97
CA THR A 229 -17.28 13.47 7.12
C THR A 229 -17.76 12.22 7.84
N PHE A 230 -17.46 12.10 9.14
CA PHE A 230 -17.88 10.96 9.95
C PHE A 230 -19.09 11.28 10.83
N ALA A 231 -19.58 12.53 10.82
CA ALA A 231 -20.54 13.03 11.79
C ALA A 231 -21.90 12.33 11.74
N HIS A 232 -22.25 11.71 10.60
CA HIS A 232 -23.57 11.11 10.40
C HIS A 232 -23.60 9.60 10.68
N ARG A 233 -22.73 8.81 10.05
CA ARG A 233 -22.75 7.34 10.14
C ARG A 233 -21.39 6.72 10.46
N GLY A 234 -20.39 7.53 10.81
CA GLY A 234 -19.07 7.07 11.21
C GLY A 234 -18.40 6.27 10.10
N ILE A 235 -18.02 5.02 10.39
CA ILE A 235 -17.34 4.12 9.45
C ILE A 235 -18.13 3.88 8.16
N LEU A 236 -19.45 3.97 8.22
CA LEU A 236 -20.34 3.69 7.10
C LEU A 236 -20.35 4.80 6.03
N ASP A 237 -19.72 5.96 6.33
CA ASP A 237 -19.56 7.06 5.39
C ASP A 237 -18.31 6.89 4.49
N LEU A 238 -17.49 5.87 4.72
CA LEU A 238 -16.28 5.58 3.94
C LEU A 238 -16.55 4.68 2.73
N SER A 239 -15.92 5.01 1.60
CA SER A 239 -15.78 4.09 0.47
C SER A 239 -14.84 2.94 0.84
N HIS A 240 -14.92 1.81 0.11
CA HIS A 240 -14.06 0.65 0.39
C HIS A 240 -12.56 0.99 0.31
N SER A 241 -12.13 1.75 -0.71
CA SER A 241 -10.73 2.13 -0.87
C SER A 241 -10.23 3.04 0.26
N GLU A 242 -11.05 4.00 0.70
CA GLU A 242 -10.67 4.91 1.79
C GLU A 242 -10.74 4.22 3.16
N LEU A 243 -11.66 3.28 3.34
CA LEU A 243 -11.75 2.44 4.54
C LEU A 243 -10.43 1.69 4.80
N GLU A 244 -9.91 1.01 3.77
CA GLU A 244 -8.66 0.25 3.91
C GLU A 244 -7.45 1.14 4.16
N ARG A 245 -7.34 2.25 3.42
CA ARG A 245 -6.25 3.23 3.59
C ARG A 245 -6.28 3.88 4.96
N PHE A 246 -7.46 4.26 5.45
CA PHE A 246 -7.64 4.88 6.75
C PHE A 246 -7.32 3.91 7.89
N GLY A 247 -7.86 2.68 7.84
CA GLY A 247 -7.54 1.64 8.82
C GLY A 247 -6.05 1.30 8.85
N TYR A 248 -5.42 1.19 7.67
CA TYR A 248 -3.98 0.98 7.53
C TYR A 248 -3.17 2.14 8.12
N PHE A 249 -3.52 3.38 7.81
CA PHE A 249 -2.90 4.57 8.40
C PHE A 249 -2.96 4.53 9.93
N CYS A 250 -4.12 4.19 10.49
CA CYS A 250 -4.29 4.09 11.93
C CYS A 250 -3.32 3.07 12.54
N SER A 251 -3.25 1.84 12.00
CA SER A 251 -2.33 0.83 12.50
C SER A 251 -0.85 1.21 12.34
N ALA A 252 -0.46 1.76 11.19
CA ALA A 252 0.92 2.17 10.95
C ALA A 252 1.34 3.34 11.85
N TYR A 253 0.45 4.30 12.11
CA TYR A 253 0.75 5.40 13.01
C TYR A 253 0.77 4.96 14.48
N THR A 254 -0.13 4.06 14.91
CA THR A 254 -0.06 3.42 16.23
C THR A 254 1.29 2.73 16.44
N TYR A 255 1.75 1.96 15.46
CA TYR A 255 3.07 1.31 15.51
C TYR A 255 4.20 2.33 15.69
N LEU A 256 4.19 3.42 14.91
CA LEU A 256 5.18 4.49 15.06
C LEU A 256 5.11 5.15 16.45
N LEU A 257 3.91 5.40 16.98
CA LEU A 257 3.72 5.97 18.31
C LEU A 257 4.22 5.06 19.43
N VAL A 258 4.41 3.76 19.24
CA VAL A 258 5.03 2.90 20.26
C VAL A 258 6.54 3.16 20.33
N VAL A 259 7.19 3.39 19.20
CA VAL A 259 8.66 3.52 19.10
C VAL A 259 9.17 4.96 19.19
N LEU A 260 8.30 5.95 18.93
CA LEU A 260 8.68 7.36 18.92
C LEU A 260 9.06 7.87 20.32
N ARG A 261 10.11 8.68 20.46
CA ARG A 261 10.44 9.29 21.76
C ARG A 261 9.58 10.52 22.03
N ASP A 262 9.33 10.82 23.31
CA ASP A 262 8.57 12.03 23.70
C ASP A 262 9.20 13.30 23.13
N LYS A 263 10.53 13.41 23.12
CA LYS A 263 11.23 14.51 22.45
C LYS A 263 10.86 14.64 20.96
N GLN A 264 10.81 13.53 20.23
CA GLN A 264 10.49 13.54 18.81
C GLN A 264 9.02 13.93 18.56
N PHE A 265 8.13 13.53 19.45
CA PHE A 265 6.70 13.84 19.38
C PHE A 265 6.39 15.30 19.78
N PHE A 266 6.91 15.77 20.92
CA PHE A 266 6.52 17.06 21.50
C PHE A 266 7.41 18.22 21.09
N GLU A 267 8.73 18.00 20.99
CA GLU A 267 9.69 19.08 20.70
C GLU A 267 9.98 19.14 19.21
N GLU A 268 10.36 18.01 18.61
CA GLU A 268 10.67 17.96 17.17
C GLU A 268 9.41 17.89 16.31
N GLN A 269 8.27 17.49 16.88
CA GLN A 269 6.98 17.35 16.22
C GLN A 269 7.04 16.54 14.92
N LYS A 270 7.61 15.33 15.02
CA LYS A 270 7.79 14.40 13.90
C LYS A 270 6.93 13.14 14.08
N PRO A 271 6.29 12.63 13.01
CA PRO A 271 6.22 13.22 11.66
C PRO A 271 5.13 14.28 11.53
N PHE A 272 4.40 14.57 12.61
CA PHE A 272 3.25 15.47 12.65
C PHE A 272 3.44 16.59 13.67
N SER A 273 3.08 17.80 13.27
CA SER A 273 2.86 18.94 14.17
C SER A 273 1.76 18.65 15.18
N LEU A 274 1.79 19.27 16.36
CA LEU A 274 0.75 19.05 17.38
C LEU A 274 -0.66 19.35 16.85
N ASP A 275 -0.80 20.31 15.94
CA ASP A 275 -2.08 20.63 15.32
C ASP A 275 -2.54 19.54 14.34
N GLU A 276 -1.63 18.93 13.58
CA GLU A 276 -1.94 17.75 12.75
C GLU A 276 -2.34 16.57 13.63
N GLN A 277 -1.66 16.38 14.77
CA GLN A 277 -2.00 15.33 15.71
C GLN A 277 -3.36 15.50 16.35
N ARG A 278 -3.74 16.74 16.68
CA ARG A 278 -5.11 17.09 17.10
C ARG A 278 -6.12 16.80 16.00
N ALA A 279 -5.80 17.10 14.74
CA ALA A 279 -6.67 16.82 13.61
C ALA A 279 -6.89 15.31 13.39
N ILE A 280 -5.81 14.52 13.50
CA ILE A 280 -5.87 13.04 13.48
C ILE A 280 -6.74 12.54 14.63
N ALA A 281 -6.52 13.05 15.85
CA ALA A 281 -7.31 12.69 17.03
C ALA A 281 -8.80 12.97 16.83
N VAL A 282 -9.16 14.14 16.31
CA VAL A 282 -10.55 14.51 15.98
C VAL A 282 -11.16 13.54 14.98
N ALA A 283 -10.43 13.20 13.91
CA ALA A 283 -10.90 12.28 12.88
C ALA A 283 -11.18 10.88 13.45
N VAL A 284 -10.23 10.29 14.17
CA VAL A 284 -10.41 8.94 14.74
C VAL A 284 -11.48 8.93 15.83
N ASN A 285 -11.54 9.96 16.68
CA ASN A 285 -12.51 10.04 17.77
C ASN A 285 -13.94 10.17 17.23
N THR A 286 -14.15 11.08 16.26
CA THR A 286 -15.46 11.24 15.60
C THR A 286 -15.89 9.95 14.91
N LEU A 287 -14.99 9.28 14.19
CA LEU A 287 -15.28 8.02 13.52
C LEU A 287 -15.73 6.94 14.51
N ILE A 288 -14.99 6.75 15.61
CA ILE A 288 -15.30 5.69 16.59
C ILE A 288 -16.65 5.96 17.25
N VAL A 289 -16.83 7.15 17.82
CA VAL A 289 -18.06 7.51 18.54
C VAL A 289 -19.28 7.39 17.63
N ARG A 290 -19.22 7.92 16.40
CA ARG A 290 -20.35 7.87 15.46
C ARG A 290 -20.61 6.47 14.91
N SER A 291 -19.58 5.63 14.78
CA SER A 291 -19.75 4.22 14.40
C SER A 291 -20.51 3.43 15.46
N HIS A 292 -20.20 3.67 16.75
CA HIS A 292 -20.86 3.00 17.87
C HIS A 292 -22.25 3.57 18.19
N ALA A 293 -22.47 4.86 17.97
CA ALA A 293 -23.75 5.53 18.20
C ALA A 293 -24.77 5.34 17.06
N SER A 294 -24.33 4.84 15.89
CA SER A 294 -25.21 4.66 14.73
C SER A 294 -26.24 3.56 14.96
N ASN A 295 -27.52 3.80 14.62
CA ASN A 295 -28.56 2.77 14.63
C ASN A 295 -28.36 1.70 13.52
N GLN A 296 -27.33 1.84 12.68
CA GLN A 296 -27.00 0.95 11.57
C GLN A 296 -25.81 0.03 11.88
N VAL A 297 -25.48 -0.25 13.15
CA VAL A 297 -24.37 -1.16 13.54
C VAL A 297 -24.44 -2.52 12.82
N HIS A 298 -25.64 -3.01 12.51
CA HIS A 298 -25.85 -4.28 11.79
C HIS A 298 -25.31 -4.28 10.34
N LEU A 299 -25.03 -3.10 9.76
CA LEU A 299 -24.41 -2.97 8.43
C LEU A 299 -22.87 -2.99 8.48
N ILE A 300 -22.27 -2.96 9.66
CA ILE A 300 -20.82 -2.93 9.83
C ILE A 300 -20.23 -4.30 9.51
N THR A 301 -19.50 -4.38 8.41
CA THR A 301 -18.78 -5.59 7.96
C THR A 301 -17.55 -5.87 8.82
N GLU A 302 -16.97 -7.07 8.70
CA GLU A 302 -15.72 -7.40 9.40
C GLU A 302 -14.55 -6.47 9.00
N ASP A 303 -14.48 -6.03 7.75
CA ASP A 303 -13.46 -5.09 7.28
C ASP A 303 -13.61 -3.72 7.93
N MET A 304 -14.85 -3.26 8.11
CA MET A 304 -15.17 -2.04 8.84
C MET A 304 -14.82 -2.16 10.31
N LYS A 305 -15.13 -3.30 10.96
CA LYS A 305 -14.73 -3.56 12.36
C LYS A 305 -13.21 -3.53 12.53
N ARG A 306 -12.46 -4.12 11.60
CA ARG A 306 -10.98 -4.05 11.64
C ARG A 306 -10.49 -2.61 11.60
N SER A 307 -11.09 -1.77 10.75
CA SER A 307 -10.73 -0.35 10.65
C SER A 307 -11.12 0.45 11.90
N ILE A 308 -12.29 0.17 12.50
CA ILE A 308 -12.69 0.75 13.80
C ILE A 308 -11.72 0.36 14.91
N ASN A 309 -11.29 -0.90 14.95
CA ASN A 309 -10.33 -1.38 15.95
C ASN A 309 -8.97 -0.69 15.79
N ALA A 310 -8.48 -0.57 14.56
CA ALA A 310 -7.24 0.17 14.28
C ALA A 310 -7.34 1.65 14.70
N ALA A 311 -8.47 2.30 14.43
CA ALA A 311 -8.72 3.67 14.89
C ALA A 311 -8.77 3.77 16.42
N SER A 312 -9.39 2.80 17.09
CA SER A 312 -9.46 2.73 18.55
C SER A 312 -8.09 2.58 19.20
N GLU A 313 -7.23 1.72 18.62
CA GLU A 313 -5.83 1.57 19.06
C GLU A 313 -5.05 2.87 18.89
N LEU A 314 -5.25 3.59 17.77
CA LEU A 314 -4.61 4.88 17.55
C LEU A 314 -5.09 5.95 18.54
N LEU A 315 -6.40 6.03 18.79
CA LEU A 315 -6.96 6.95 19.78
C LEU A 315 -6.39 6.66 21.18
N HIS A 316 -6.24 5.39 21.55
CA HIS A 316 -5.63 4.99 22.80
C HIS A 316 -4.14 5.39 22.88
N ALA A 317 -3.38 5.23 21.80
CA ALA A 317 -1.98 5.64 21.75
C ALA A 317 -1.81 7.16 21.89
N LEU A 318 -2.67 7.95 21.23
CA LEU A 318 -2.66 9.41 21.31
C LEU A 318 -3.07 9.92 22.69
N THR A 319 -4.12 9.37 23.30
CA THR A 319 -4.52 9.72 24.68
C THR A 319 -3.44 9.35 25.70
N THR A 320 -2.73 8.24 25.48
CA THR A 320 -1.57 7.86 26.32
C THR A 320 -0.43 8.87 26.21
N ARG A 321 -0.20 9.47 25.03
CA ARG A 321 0.78 10.56 24.86
C ARG A 321 0.33 11.83 25.57
N ASP A 322 -0.92 12.21 25.38
CA ASP A 322 -1.53 13.38 26.02
C ASP A 322 -1.44 13.32 27.55
N ALA A 323 -1.63 12.13 28.13
CA ALA A 323 -1.48 11.90 29.56
C ALA A 323 -0.06 12.15 30.10
N ARG A 324 0.99 12.00 29.28
CA ARG A 324 2.38 12.28 29.66
C ARG A 324 2.69 13.77 29.59
N ARG A 325 2.21 14.42 28.54
CA ARG A 325 2.29 15.88 28.34
C ARG A 325 1.12 16.30 27.46
N ALA A 326 0.26 17.15 28.01
CA ALA A 326 -0.94 17.59 27.32
C ALA A 326 -0.57 18.31 26.01
N PHE A 327 -1.23 17.92 24.93
CA PHE A 327 -1.21 18.58 23.64
C PHE A 327 -2.62 18.82 23.07
N ALA A 328 -3.65 18.17 23.62
CA ALA A 328 -5.04 18.40 23.25
C ALA A 328 -5.85 18.95 24.45
N PRO A 329 -6.83 19.84 24.20
CA PRO A 329 -7.82 20.20 25.22
C PRO A 329 -8.60 18.96 25.69
N LYS A 330 -8.97 18.91 26.97
CA LYS A 330 -9.69 17.75 27.54
C LYS A 330 -11.01 17.48 26.83
N GLU A 331 -11.68 18.54 26.40
CA GLU A 331 -12.96 18.49 25.70
C GLU A 331 -12.85 17.84 24.32
N LEU A 332 -11.68 17.91 23.66
CA LEU A 332 -11.46 17.29 22.35
C LEU A 332 -11.60 15.77 22.42
N TRP A 333 -11.16 15.15 23.52
CA TRP A 333 -11.27 13.72 23.75
C TRP A 333 -12.69 13.25 24.09
N LEU A 334 -13.58 14.17 24.48
CA LEU A 334 -14.95 13.87 24.91
C LEU A 334 -15.99 14.09 23.81
N LEU A 335 -15.64 14.81 22.74
CA LEU A 335 -16.48 15.02 21.56
C LEU A 335 -16.41 13.83 20.59
N PRO A 336 -17.29 13.70 19.58
CA PRO A 336 -18.39 14.60 19.22
C PRO A 336 -19.53 14.67 20.23
#